data_AF-A0A963ACS5-F1
#
_entry.id   AF-A0A963ACS5-F1
#
_cell.length_a   1.000
_cell.length_b   1.000
_cell.length_c   1.000
_cell.angle_alpha   90.00
_cell.angle_beta   90.00
_cell.angle_gamma   90.00
#
_symmetry.space_group_name_H-M   'P 1'
#
loop_
_entity.id
_entity.type
_entity.pdbx_description
1 polymer ?
#
loop_
_entity_poly.entity_id
_entity_poly.type
_entity_poly.pdbx_seq_one_letter_code
_entity_poly.pdbx_strand_id
1 'polypeptide(L)'
;MPGGIGPVDPKCAKALCQAHREIKLPPTADERRIFYNLSMDRVHYVPDRDALYFVDSRHSGVQNILDAALRSMGVTAQITQLHIDNLGIFNGGKRIILPPDQARSVLVALRLQGIRISVSC
;
A
#
# COMPACT_ATOMS: atom_id res chain seq x y z
N MET A 1 -16.06 24.31 -21.63
CA MET A 1 -15.56 22.96 -21.96
C MET A 1 -15.26 22.24 -20.64
N PRO A 2 -15.96 21.15 -20.28
CA PRO A 2 -15.61 20.43 -19.07
C PRO A 2 -14.37 19.57 -19.37
N GLY A 3 -13.21 19.99 -18.86
CA GLY A 3 -12.00 19.17 -18.87
C GLY A 3 -12.16 18.01 -17.91
N GLY A 4 -12.68 16.89 -18.41
CA GLY A 4 -12.79 15.65 -17.65
C GLY A 4 -11.44 14.96 -17.56
N ILE A 5 -11.05 14.56 -16.34
CA ILE A 5 -9.95 13.62 -16.13
C ILE A 5 -10.43 12.26 -16.69
N GLY A 6 -10.12 12.01 -17.96
CA GLY A 6 -10.37 10.72 -18.59
C GLY A 6 -9.57 9.61 -17.92
N PRO A 7 -9.93 8.33 -18.13
CA PRO A 7 -9.19 7.21 -17.56
C PRO A 7 -7.71 7.30 -17.97
N VAL A 8 -6.82 7.24 -16.98
CA VAL A 8 -5.37 7.24 -17.22
C VAL A 8 -5.03 5.98 -18.00
N ASP A 9 -4.33 6.14 -19.12
CA ASP A 9 -3.89 5.01 -19.95
C ASP A 9 -3.08 4.01 -19.08
N PRO A 10 -3.36 2.69 -19.17
CA PRO A 10 -2.68 1.69 -18.34
C PRO A 10 -1.15 1.68 -18.53
N LYS A 11 -0.65 2.03 -19.73
CA LYS A 11 0.78 2.13 -20.00
C LYS A 11 1.38 3.37 -19.33
N CYS A 12 0.65 4.49 -19.31
CA CYS A 12 1.04 5.68 -18.57
C CYS A 12 1.05 5.44 -17.05
N ALA A 13 0.03 4.76 -16.52
CA ALA A 13 -0.01 4.36 -15.11
C ALA A 13 1.20 3.48 -14.75
N LYS A 14 1.50 2.49 -15.60
CA LYS A 14 2.65 1.60 -15.42
C LYS A 14 4.01 2.32 -15.53
N ALA A 15 4.13 3.30 -16.42
CA ALA A 15 5.34 4.12 -16.55
C ALA A 15 5.58 5.02 -15.34
N LEU A 16 4.52 5.61 -14.77
CA LEU A 16 4.58 6.33 -13.49
C LEU A 16 5.00 5.40 -12.33
N CYS A 17 4.55 4.15 -12.34
CA CYS A 17 5.03 3.10 -11.43
C CYS A 17 6.48 2.65 -11.69
N GLN A 18 7.19 3.18 -12.69
CA GLN A 18 8.61 2.84 -12.91
C GLN A 18 9.54 3.98 -12.47
N ALA A 19 9.06 5.22 -12.44
CA ALA A 19 9.79 6.42 -12.01
C ALA A 19 9.91 6.55 -10.48
N HIS A 20 10.01 5.44 -9.77
CA HIS A 20 9.98 5.41 -8.31
C HIS A 20 11.31 5.84 -7.69
N ARG A 21 11.29 6.98 -6.98
CA ARG A 21 12.34 7.38 -6.04
C ARG A 21 12.41 6.38 -4.89
N GLU A 22 13.61 5.95 -4.49
CA GLU A 22 13.80 5.30 -3.19
C GLU A 22 13.58 6.35 -2.11
N ILE A 23 12.57 6.15 -1.26
CA ILE A 23 12.25 7.07 -0.18
C ILE A 23 12.34 6.26 1.10
N LYS A 24 13.35 6.55 1.91
CA LYS A 24 13.46 6.02 3.27
C LYS A 24 12.61 6.90 4.18
N LEU A 25 11.51 6.36 4.67
CA LEU A 25 10.68 7.03 5.66
C LEU A 25 11.25 6.73 7.06
N PRO A 26 11.36 7.73 7.94
CA PRO A 26 11.73 7.48 9.33
C PRO A 26 10.65 6.62 10.01
N PRO A 27 11.01 5.84 11.05
CA PRO A 27 10.06 5.00 11.80
C PRO A 27 8.99 5.82 12.53
N THR A 28 9.28 7.09 12.80
CA THR A 28 8.33 8.07 13.37
C THR A 28 7.47 8.78 12.32
N ALA A 29 7.51 8.35 11.05
CA ALA A 29 6.69 8.95 10.01
C ALA A 29 5.21 8.84 10.36
N ASP A 30 4.54 9.99 10.30
CA ASP A 30 3.10 10.06 10.46
C ASP A 30 2.38 9.44 9.25
N GLU A 31 1.15 8.96 9.44
CA GLU A 31 0.40 8.23 8.40
C GLU A 31 0.22 9.07 7.12
N ARG A 32 0.10 10.39 7.25
CA ARG A 32 0.07 11.34 6.12
C ARG A 32 1.35 11.33 5.30
N ARG A 33 2.52 11.28 5.96
CA ARG A 33 3.82 11.21 5.29
C ARG A 33 4.02 9.86 4.62
N ILE A 34 3.57 8.77 5.26
CA ILE A 34 3.57 7.45 4.66
C ILE A 34 2.73 7.48 3.38
N PHE A 35 1.50 7.99 3.46
CA PHE A 35 0.58 8.06 2.33
C PHE A 35 1.13 8.89 1.16
N TYR A 36 1.68 10.08 1.42
CA TYR A 36 2.25 10.93 0.36
C TYR A 36 3.36 10.22 -0.45
N ASN A 37 3.99 9.20 0.13
CA ASN A 37 5.07 8.44 -0.49
C ASN A 37 4.64 7.03 -0.96
N LEU A 38 3.37 6.65 -0.75
CA LEU A 38 2.80 5.43 -1.32
C LEU A 38 2.42 5.64 -2.79
N SER A 39 2.51 4.57 -3.55
CA SER A 39 2.14 4.52 -4.97
C SER A 39 1.54 3.15 -5.28
N MET A 40 0.89 3.01 -6.44
CA MET A 40 0.07 1.83 -6.76
C MET A 40 0.82 0.49 -6.62
N ASP A 41 2.13 0.43 -6.89
CA ASP A 41 2.93 -0.81 -6.78
C ASP A 41 3.90 -0.80 -5.58
N ARG A 42 3.62 0.02 -4.56
CA ARG A 42 4.44 0.13 -3.35
C ARG A 42 3.62 -0.06 -2.09
N VAL A 43 4.16 -0.85 -1.18
CA VAL A 43 3.68 -0.99 0.19
C VAL A 43 4.75 -0.52 1.17
N HIS A 44 4.31 -0.02 2.31
CA HIS A 44 5.19 0.40 3.39
C HIS A 44 4.88 -0.39 4.66
N TYR A 45 5.85 -1.15 5.16
CA TYR A 45 5.72 -1.90 6.40
C TYR A 45 6.44 -1.16 7.53
N VAL A 46 5.74 -0.97 8.65
CA VAL A 46 6.25 -0.35 9.86
C VAL A 46 6.28 -1.42 10.95
N PRO A 47 7.46 -2.01 11.25
CA PRO A 47 7.58 -3.09 12.24
C PRO A 47 7.11 -2.68 13.63
N ASP A 48 7.44 -1.47 14.08
CA ASP A 48 7.09 -0.98 15.43
C ASP A 48 5.58 -0.90 15.67
N ARG A 49 4.77 -0.88 14.60
CA ARG A 49 3.31 -0.80 14.67
C ARG A 49 2.63 -2.07 14.16
N ASP A 50 3.41 -3.08 13.77
CA ASP A 50 2.93 -4.26 13.04
C ASP A 50 1.97 -3.88 11.91
N ALA A 51 2.29 -2.82 11.16
CA ALA A 51 1.34 -2.19 10.24
C ALA A 51 1.89 -2.14 8.83
N LEU A 52 1.10 -2.63 7.87
CA LEU A 52 1.35 -2.47 6.44
C LEU A 52 0.41 -1.43 5.86
N TYR A 53 0.98 -0.41 5.22
CA TYR A 53 0.28 0.64 4.54
C TYR A 53 0.40 0.44 3.03
N PHE A 54 -0.70 0.59 2.31
CA PHE A 54 -0.75 0.39 0.87
C PHE A 54 -1.82 1.24 0.22
N VAL A 55 -1.70 1.46 -1.09
CA VAL A 55 -2.78 2.03 -1.91
C VAL A 55 -3.26 0.92 -2.81
N ASP A 56 -4.56 0.70 -2.78
CA ASP A 56 -5.21 -0.32 -3.60
C ASP A 56 -5.81 0.35 -4.84
N SER A 57 -5.60 -0.25 -6.01
CA SER A 57 -6.13 0.27 -7.26
C SER A 57 -6.65 -0.85 -8.13
N ARG A 58 -7.45 -0.52 -9.15
CA ARG A 58 -7.87 -1.51 -10.16
C ARG A 58 -6.70 -2.09 -10.97
N HIS A 59 -5.52 -1.47 -10.90
CA HIS A 59 -4.32 -1.90 -11.63
C HIS A 59 -3.32 -2.65 -10.76
N SER A 60 -3.35 -2.40 -9.44
CA SER A 60 -2.52 -3.05 -8.45
C SER A 60 -3.41 -3.69 -7.39
N GLY A 61 -3.69 -4.98 -7.56
CA GLY A 61 -4.54 -5.76 -6.66
C GLY A 61 -3.82 -6.15 -5.37
N VAL A 62 -3.22 -5.17 -4.67
CA VAL A 62 -2.50 -5.40 -3.41
C VAL A 62 -3.44 -6.04 -2.40
N GLN A 63 -4.68 -5.57 -2.31
CA GLN A 63 -5.68 -6.16 -1.43
C GLN A 63 -5.95 -7.63 -1.77
N ASN A 64 -6.06 -7.99 -3.05
CA ASN A 64 -6.30 -9.37 -3.46
C ASN A 64 -5.13 -10.30 -3.07
N ILE A 65 -3.90 -9.80 -3.17
CA ILE A 65 -2.70 -10.54 -2.77
C ILE A 65 -2.66 -10.71 -1.24
N LEU A 66 -2.98 -9.65 -0.50
CA LEU A 66 -3.10 -9.70 0.96
C LEU A 66 -4.17 -10.70 1.41
N ASP A 67 -5.35 -10.64 0.81
CA ASP A 67 -6.46 -11.55 1.11
C ASP A 67 -6.08 -12.99 0.79
N ALA A 68 -5.44 -13.27 -0.35
CA ALA A 68 -4.99 -14.61 -0.70
C ALA A 68 -3.93 -15.13 0.28
N ALA A 69 -2.94 -14.31 0.62
CA ALA A 69 -1.88 -14.67 1.56
C ALA A 69 -2.43 -14.94 2.97
N LEU A 70 -3.32 -14.08 3.47
CA LEU A 70 -3.90 -14.22 4.81
C LEU A 70 -4.87 -15.40 4.90
N ARG A 71 -5.69 -15.62 3.85
CA ARG A 71 -6.56 -16.81 3.78
C ARG A 71 -5.77 -18.11 3.80
N SER A 72 -4.61 -18.17 3.15
CA SER A 72 -3.74 -19.36 3.20
C SER A 72 -3.25 -19.70 4.61
N MET A 73 -3.23 -18.71 5.50
CA MET A 73 -2.87 -18.85 6.92
C MET A 73 -4.10 -18.99 7.83
N GLY A 74 -5.32 -19.06 7.28
CA GLY A 74 -6.55 -19.10 8.07
C GLY A 74 -6.92 -17.78 8.75
N VAL A 75 -6.30 -16.66 8.35
CA VAL A 75 -6.51 -15.34 8.96
C VAL A 75 -7.38 -14.48 8.04
N THR A 76 -8.29 -13.70 8.64
CA THR A 76 -9.10 -12.72 7.89
C THR A 76 -8.40 -11.36 7.92
N ALA A 77 -8.23 -10.74 6.76
CA ALA A 77 -7.62 -9.43 6.62
C ALA A 77 -8.51 -8.34 7.23
N GLN A 78 -8.04 -7.67 8.29
CA GLN A 78 -8.69 -6.47 8.83
C GLN A 78 -8.07 -5.23 8.20
N ILE A 79 -8.62 -4.81 7.06
CA ILE A 79 -8.15 -3.65 6.32
C ILE A 79 -8.92 -2.42 6.78
N THR A 80 -8.18 -1.44 7.30
CA THR A 80 -8.68 -0.13 7.71
C THR A 80 -8.43 0.89 6.60
N GLN A 81 -9.46 1.65 6.21
CA GLN A 81 -9.29 2.79 5.31
C GLN A 81 -8.69 3.96 6.09
N LEU A 82 -7.64 4.57 5.54
CA LEU A 82 -7.06 5.80 6.05
C LEU A 82 -7.51 6.99 5.21
N HIS A 83 -7.65 8.14 5.87
CA HIS A 83 -8.06 9.40 5.26
C HIS A 83 -6.95 10.43 5.39
N ILE A 84 -6.80 11.28 4.36
CA ILE A 84 -5.74 12.29 4.31
C ILE A 84 -6.12 13.49 5.20
N ASP A 85 -7.43 13.74 5.32
CA ASP A 85 -8.03 14.84 6.05
C ASP A 85 -8.64 14.39 7.39
N ASN A 86 -8.86 15.37 8.28
CA ASN A 86 -9.49 15.13 9.59
C ASN A 86 -11.00 14.90 9.50
N LEU A 87 -11.64 15.21 8.37
CA LEU A 87 -13.09 15.08 8.17
C LEU A 87 -13.47 13.72 7.58
N GLY A 88 -12.48 12.88 7.22
CA GLY A 88 -12.71 11.56 6.63
C GLY A 88 -13.20 11.59 5.17
N ILE A 89 -13.04 12.71 4.46
CA ILE A 89 -13.64 12.92 3.14
C ILE A 89 -12.75 12.39 2.01
N PHE A 90 -11.43 12.58 2.13
CA PHE A 90 -10.45 12.21 1.12
C PHE A 90 -9.80 10.88 1.49
N ASN A 91 -10.21 9.84 0.77
CA ASN A 91 -9.59 8.53 0.85
C ASN A 91 -8.11 8.63 0.49
N GLY A 92 -7.26 8.26 1.45
CA GLY A 92 -5.83 8.12 1.24
C GLY A 92 -5.50 6.68 0.90
N GLY A 93 -4.88 6.01 1.87
CA GLY A 93 -4.42 4.64 1.74
C GLY A 93 -5.26 3.67 2.56
N LYS A 94 -4.82 2.42 2.58
CA LYS A 94 -5.33 1.36 3.43
C LYS A 94 -4.22 0.91 4.35
N ARG A 95 -4.60 0.48 5.55
CA ARG A 95 -3.72 -0.08 6.57
C ARG A 95 -4.24 -1.45 6.98
N ILE A 96 -3.34 -2.38 7.20
CA ILE A 96 -3.64 -3.67 7.83
C ILE A 96 -2.65 -3.92 8.95
N ILE A 97 -3.13 -4.50 10.05
CA ILE A 97 -2.28 -4.99 11.13
C ILE A 97 -1.78 -6.39 10.76
N LEU A 98 -0.47 -6.53 10.70
CA LEU A 98 0.28 -7.71 10.30
C LEU A 98 1.33 -8.00 11.38
N PRO A 99 1.02 -8.89 12.34
CA PRO A 99 1.99 -9.37 13.31
C PRO A 99 3.23 -9.95 12.60
N PRO A 100 4.41 -9.95 13.24
CA PRO A 100 5.67 -10.33 12.59
C PRO A 100 5.65 -11.74 11.98
N ASP A 101 4.92 -12.68 12.60
CA ASP A 101 4.74 -14.05 12.12
C ASP A 101 4.01 -14.12 10.77
N GLN A 102 3.05 -13.21 10.55
CA GLN A 102 2.28 -13.12 9.31
C GLN A 102 2.94 -12.19 8.29
N ALA A 103 3.59 -11.13 8.78
CA ALA A 103 4.26 -10.12 7.97
C ALA A 103 5.27 -10.76 7.03
N ARG A 104 6.10 -11.70 7.51
CA ARG A 104 7.11 -12.34 6.67
C ARG A 104 6.51 -13.02 5.43
N SER A 105 5.48 -13.85 5.62
CA SER A 105 4.81 -14.57 4.53
C SER A 105 4.15 -13.61 3.55
N VAL A 106 3.48 -12.58 4.06
CA VAL A 106 2.81 -11.57 3.25
C VAL A 106 3.79 -10.72 2.44
N LEU A 107 4.88 -10.26 3.06
CA LEU A 107 5.91 -9.49 2.38
C LEU A 107 6.59 -10.32 1.27
N VAL A 108 6.81 -11.62 1.49
CA VAL A 108 7.32 -12.51 0.44
C VAL A 108 6.31 -12.62 -0.72
N ALA A 109 5.03 -12.85 -0.43
CA ALA A 109 3.99 -12.95 -1.46
C ALA A 109 3.88 -11.66 -2.31
N LEU A 110 3.91 -10.50 -1.67
CA LEU A 110 3.91 -9.19 -2.34
C LEU A 110 5.13 -9.03 -3.26
N ARG A 111 6.32 -9.42 -2.76
CA ARG A 111 7.55 -9.33 -3.54
C ARG A 111 7.56 -10.25 -4.76
N LEU A 112 7.00 -11.46 -4.65
CA LEU A 112 6.86 -12.40 -5.77
C LEU A 112 5.93 -11.86 -6.86
N GLN A 113 4.95 -11.03 -6.50
CA GLN A 113 4.05 -10.35 -7.44
C GLN A 113 4.64 -9.05 -8.02
N GLY A 114 5.91 -8.73 -7.70
CA GLY A 114 6.60 -7.54 -8.21
C GLY A 114 6.28 -6.25 -7.45
N ILE A 115 5.57 -6.32 -6.32
CA ILE A 115 5.26 -5.16 -5.48
C ILE A 115 6.51 -4.74 -4.72
N ARG A 116 6.83 -3.44 -4.75
CA ARG A 116 7.96 -2.88 -4.01
C ARG A 116 7.58 -2.70 -2.54
N ILE A 117 8.43 -3.19 -1.66
CA ILE A 117 8.24 -3.08 -0.21
C ILE A 117 9.28 -2.11 0.32
N SER A 118 8.82 -1.10 1.07
CA SER A 118 9.67 -0.23 1.87
C SER A 118 9.42 -0.54 3.34
N VAL A 119 10.49 -0.80 4.10
CA VAL A 119 10.39 -1.07 5.54
C VAL A 119 10.97 0.12 6.30
N SER A 120 10.28 0.60 7.33
CA SER A 120 10.87 1.56 8.28
C SER A 120 11.91 0.86 9.13
N CYS A 121 13.12 1.43 9.18
CA CYS A 121 14.22 0.99 10.02
C CYS A 121 14.62 2.10 10.98
#